data_AF-A0A718X2Z5-F1
#
_entry.id   AF-A0A718X2Z5-F1
#
_cell.length_a   1.000
_cell.length_b   1.000
_cell.length_c   1.000
_cell.angle_alpha   90.00
_cell.angle_beta   90.00
_cell.angle_gamma   90.00
#
_symmetry.space_group_name_H-M   'P 1'
#
loop_
_entity.id
_entity.type
_entity.pdbx_description
1 polymer ?
#
loop_
_entity_poly.entity_id
_entity_poly.type
_entity_poly.pdbx_seq_one_letter_code
_entity_poly.pdbx_strand_id
1 'polypeptide(L)'
;MPILQWFLLFLLSLLISLIFLYLHLPAAMLLGPMIAGIVLSLRGSTLQLPRGIFLAAQAILGCMIAQNLTGSILTTLALYWPVVLLVLLVTLLSSAVVGWLLVRYSSLPGNTGAWGSSPGGAAAMVAMAQDYGADIRLVAFMQYLRVLFVAGAAVLVTRLILGDSAAAVSQQVIWFPPLSGNVLTTLLLAIVAGIAGRLMRIPSGTMLLPMLAGALLHSQGIIEIELPEWLLAVAYMAIGWRIGLGFDRQVFFMALRP
;
A
#
# COMPACT_ATOMS: atom_id res chain seq x y z
N MET A 1 22.22 7.83 16.09
CA MET A 1 21.27 7.33 17.10
C MET A 1 19.92 7.06 16.44
N PRO A 2 19.28 5.90 16.69
CA PRO A 2 18.05 5.50 16.00
C PRO A 2 16.87 6.45 16.25
N ILE A 3 16.80 7.07 17.44
CA ILE A 3 15.76 8.04 17.81
C ILE A 3 15.81 9.28 16.89
N LEU A 4 17.01 9.78 16.60
CA LEU A 4 17.18 10.92 15.69
C LEU A 4 16.75 10.59 14.26
N GLN A 5 17.01 9.36 13.80
CA GLN A 5 16.58 8.92 12.47
C GLN A 5 15.04 8.82 12.40
N TRP A 6 14.37 8.30 13.44
CA TRP A 6 12.92 8.27 13.51
C TRP A 6 12.31 9.68 13.51
N PHE A 7 12.91 10.60 14.28
CA PHE A 7 12.48 11.99 14.30
C PHE A 7 12.64 12.65 12.93
N LEU A 8 13.78 12.46 12.27
CA LEU A 8 14.02 12.96 10.91
C LEU A 8 13.05 12.35 9.89
N LEU A 9 12.78 11.04 9.98
CA LEU A 9 11.81 10.37 9.12
C LEU A 9 10.43 11.00 9.27
N PHE A 10 9.95 11.18 10.51
CA PHE A 10 8.67 11.78 10.80
C PHE A 10 8.59 13.22 10.30
N LEU A 11 9.60 14.05 10.62
CA LEU A 11 9.64 15.45 10.21
C LEU A 11 9.63 15.60 8.68
N LEU A 12 10.45 14.82 7.98
CA LEU A 12 10.52 14.84 6.52
C LEU A 12 9.21 14.33 5.89
N SER A 13 8.61 13.28 6.46
CA SER A 13 7.31 12.76 6.00
C SER A 13 6.22 13.81 6.13
N LEU A 14 6.16 14.49 7.28
CA LEU A 14 5.19 15.54 7.54
C LEU A 14 5.35 16.72 6.57
N LEU A 15 6.58 17.20 6.38
CA LEU A 15 6.86 18.30 5.46
C LEU A 15 6.45 17.97 4.02
N ILE A 16 6.84 16.79 3.51
CA ILE A 16 6.50 16.40 2.13
C ILE A 16 5.00 16.17 2.00
N SER A 17 4.36 15.51 2.96
CA SER A 17 2.90 15.30 2.93
C SER A 17 2.14 16.62 2.99
N LEU A 18 2.57 17.61 3.77
CA LEU A 18 1.96 18.95 3.79
C LEU A 18 2.10 19.67 2.45
N ILE A 19 3.28 19.59 1.82
CA ILE A 19 3.48 20.13 0.47
C ILE A 19 2.53 19.46 -0.52
N PHE A 20 2.38 18.13 -0.45
CA PHE A 20 1.48 17.40 -1.34
C PHE A 20 0.00 17.66 -1.07
N LEU A 21 -0.39 17.87 0.20
CA LEU A 21 -1.73 18.31 0.58
C LEU A 21 -2.01 19.72 0.04
N TYR A 22 -1.05 20.65 0.13
CA TYR A 22 -1.17 21.98 -0.46
C TYR A 22 -1.29 21.93 -1.98
N LEU A 23 -0.55 21.01 -2.61
CA LEU A 23 -0.69 20.72 -4.03
C LEU A 23 -1.95 19.93 -4.35
N HIS A 24 -2.80 19.55 -3.39
CA HIS A 24 -4.04 18.76 -3.56
C HIS A 24 -3.83 17.37 -4.21
N LEU A 25 -2.66 16.77 -4.02
CA LEU A 25 -2.36 15.45 -4.59
C LEU A 25 -3.15 14.36 -3.84
N PRO A 26 -3.99 13.55 -4.51
CA PRO A 26 -4.60 12.39 -3.89
C PRO A 26 -3.47 11.47 -3.38
N ALA A 27 -3.61 10.87 -2.19
CA ALA A 27 -2.58 10.07 -1.52
C ALA A 27 -1.30 10.81 -1.02
N ALA A 28 -1.37 12.12 -0.78
CA ALA A 28 -0.30 12.88 -0.11
C ALA A 28 0.25 12.23 1.18
N MET A 29 -0.63 11.60 1.97
CA MET A 29 -0.30 10.95 3.24
C MET A 29 0.42 9.61 3.10
N LEU A 30 0.42 9.01 1.89
CA LEU A 30 1.20 7.81 1.59
C LEU A 30 2.49 8.18 0.85
N LEU A 31 2.40 9.04 -0.16
CA LEU A 31 3.55 9.40 -1.00
C LEU A 31 4.62 10.17 -0.22
N GLY A 32 4.24 11.10 0.65
CA GLY A 32 5.19 11.88 1.45
C GLY A 32 6.09 10.99 2.33
N PRO A 33 5.54 10.15 3.22
CA PRO A 33 6.33 9.23 4.02
C PRO A 33 7.10 8.18 3.22
N MET A 34 6.59 7.77 2.05
CA MET A 34 7.35 6.89 1.16
C MET A 34 8.61 7.58 0.62
N ILE A 35 8.50 8.81 0.11
CA ILE A 35 9.67 9.58 -0.37
C ILE A 35 10.64 9.86 0.78
N ALA A 36 10.13 10.25 1.96
CA ALA A 36 10.95 10.46 3.14
C ALA A 36 11.72 9.18 3.53
N GLY A 37 11.05 8.03 3.49
CA GLY A 37 11.66 6.72 3.68
C GLY A 37 12.77 6.44 2.68
N ILE A 38 12.53 6.67 1.37
CA ILE A 38 13.52 6.47 0.30
C ILE A 38 14.75 7.34 0.54
N VAL A 39 14.56 8.64 0.78
CA VAL A 39 15.66 9.60 1.02
C VAL A 39 16.52 9.15 2.19
N LEU A 40 15.88 8.73 3.28
CA LEU A 40 16.59 8.30 4.48
C LEU A 40 17.27 6.94 4.28
N SER A 41 16.64 6.02 3.56
CA SER A 41 17.19 4.70 3.23
C SER A 41 18.42 4.81 2.32
N LEU A 42 18.37 5.67 1.30
CA LEU A 42 19.50 5.97 0.42
C LEU A 42 20.66 6.67 1.13
N ARG A 43 20.39 7.37 2.24
CA ARG A 43 21.43 7.93 3.13
C ARG A 43 22.07 6.90 4.08
N GLY A 44 21.67 5.62 3.99
CA GLY A 44 22.25 4.54 4.80
C GLY A 44 21.57 4.37 6.17
N SER A 45 20.30 4.73 6.28
CA SER A 45 19.53 4.48 7.49
C SER A 45 19.36 3.00 7.80
N THR A 46 19.41 2.63 9.08
CA THR A 46 19.18 1.27 9.56
C THR A 46 17.75 1.07 10.06
N LEU A 47 16.87 2.06 9.85
CA LEU A 47 15.48 1.99 10.29
C LEU A 47 14.71 0.90 9.54
N GLN A 48 14.03 0.07 10.30
CA GLN A 48 13.07 -0.89 9.78
C GLN A 48 11.77 -0.76 10.57
N LEU A 49 10.67 -0.57 9.86
CA LEU A 49 9.36 -0.56 10.51
C LEU A 49 9.05 -1.97 11.03
N PRO A 50 8.71 -2.13 12.33
CA PRO A 50 8.28 -3.41 12.89
C PRO A 50 7.12 -4.00 12.10
N ARG A 51 7.19 -5.30 11.83
CA ARG A 51 6.16 -6.01 11.04
C ARG A 51 4.77 -5.84 11.63
N GLY A 52 4.63 -5.81 12.96
CA GLY A 52 3.34 -5.61 13.63
C GLY A 52 2.63 -4.31 13.24
N ILE A 53 3.37 -3.19 13.15
CA ILE A 53 2.81 -1.88 12.79
C ILE A 53 2.33 -1.89 11.33
N PHE A 54 3.11 -2.50 10.43
CA PHE A 54 2.71 -2.65 9.04
C PHE A 54 1.45 -3.51 8.88
N LEU A 55 1.35 -4.62 9.59
CA LEU A 55 0.16 -5.49 9.55
C LEU A 55 -1.08 -4.78 10.15
N ALA A 56 -0.91 -4.00 11.21
CA ALA A 56 -2.00 -3.20 11.79
C ALA A 56 -2.50 -2.13 10.80
N ALA A 57 -1.58 -1.43 10.12
CA ALA A 57 -1.93 -0.46 9.09
C ALA A 57 -2.69 -1.10 7.91
N GLN A 58 -2.28 -2.31 7.49
CA GLN A 58 -3.02 -3.08 6.49
C GLN A 58 -4.44 -3.45 6.94
N ALA A 59 -4.62 -3.80 8.21
CA ALA A 59 -5.95 -4.13 8.74
C ALA A 59 -6.86 -2.90 8.76
N ILE A 60 -6.34 -1.74 9.18
CA ILE A 60 -7.06 -0.46 9.17
C ILE A 60 -7.48 -0.08 7.74
N LEU A 61 -6.57 -0.19 6.76
CA LEU A 61 -6.91 0.03 5.35
C LEU A 61 -7.95 -0.98 4.84
N GLY A 62 -7.90 -2.23 5.29
CA GLY A 62 -8.92 -3.22 5.00
C GLY A 62 -10.31 -2.77 5.46
N CYS A 63 -10.41 -2.25 6.69
CA CYS A 63 -11.65 -1.66 7.19
C CYS A 63 -12.09 -0.42 6.39
N MET A 64 -11.15 0.41 5.94
CA MET A 64 -11.48 1.57 5.08
C MET A 64 -12.11 1.13 3.76
N ILE A 65 -11.54 0.09 3.14
CA ILE A 65 -12.11 -0.48 1.93
C ILE A 65 -13.50 -1.05 2.22
N ALA A 66 -13.66 -1.80 3.32
CA ALA A 66 -14.95 -2.34 3.76
C ALA A 66 -16.04 -1.26 3.93
N GLN A 67 -15.71 -0.11 4.50
CA GLN A 67 -16.63 1.03 4.65
C GLN A 67 -17.16 1.52 3.30
N ASN A 68 -16.34 1.45 2.25
CA ASN A 68 -16.72 1.85 0.90
C ASN A 68 -17.46 0.74 0.13
N LEU A 69 -17.48 -0.50 0.62
CA LEU A 69 -18.25 -1.59 0.01
C LEU A 69 -19.70 -1.57 0.51
N THR A 70 -20.51 -0.68 -0.08
CA THR A 70 -21.97 -0.69 0.15
C THR A 70 -22.61 -1.91 -0.50
N GLY A 71 -23.77 -2.35 0.02
CA GLY A 71 -24.57 -3.43 -0.57
C GLY A 71 -24.88 -3.24 -2.06
N SER A 72 -25.07 -2.00 -2.52
CA SER A 72 -25.26 -1.66 -3.94
C SER A 72 -24.02 -1.91 -4.81
N ILE A 73 -22.82 -1.68 -4.28
CA ILE A 73 -21.56 -1.96 -4.96
C ILE A 73 -21.37 -3.47 -5.05
N LEU A 74 -21.68 -4.20 -3.97
CA LEU A 74 -21.61 -5.67 -3.95
C LEU A 74 -22.58 -6.30 -4.96
N THR A 75 -23.83 -5.82 -5.06
CA THR A 75 -24.78 -6.32 -6.07
C THR A 75 -24.34 -5.97 -7.49
N THR A 76 -23.77 -4.78 -7.70
CA THR A 76 -23.17 -4.39 -9.00
C THR A 76 -22.01 -5.31 -9.35
N LEU A 77 -21.09 -5.56 -8.41
CA LEU A 77 -19.97 -6.49 -8.60
C LEU A 77 -20.46 -7.91 -8.89
N ALA A 78 -21.52 -8.37 -8.22
CA ALA A 78 -22.13 -9.68 -8.46
C ALA A 78 -22.81 -9.76 -9.83
N LEU A 79 -23.44 -8.68 -10.31
CA LEU A 79 -24.07 -8.62 -11.62
C LEU A 79 -23.03 -8.58 -12.76
N TYR A 80 -21.97 -7.80 -12.58
CA TYR A 80 -20.90 -7.59 -13.57
C TYR A 80 -19.66 -8.45 -13.30
N TRP A 81 -19.79 -9.54 -12.54
CA TRP A 81 -18.67 -10.43 -12.19
C TRP A 81 -17.83 -10.91 -13.38
N PRO A 82 -18.37 -11.17 -14.59
CA PRO A 82 -17.55 -11.56 -15.74
C PRO A 82 -16.69 -10.39 -16.25
N VAL A 83 -17.23 -9.17 -16.22
CA VAL A 83 -16.49 -7.95 -16.63
C VAL A 83 -15.39 -7.66 -15.62
N VAL A 84 -15.69 -7.79 -14.33
CA VAL A 84 -14.69 -7.64 -13.26
C VAL A 84 -13.56 -8.66 -13.44
N LEU A 85 -13.89 -9.94 -13.67
CA LEU A 85 -12.88 -10.96 -13.96
C LEU A 85 -12.08 -10.67 -15.21
N LEU A 86 -12.73 -10.21 -16.29
CA LEU A 86 -12.05 -9.84 -17.52
C LEU A 86 -11.06 -8.69 -17.28
N VAL A 87 -11.46 -7.63 -16.58
CA VAL A 87 -10.58 -6.52 -16.23
C VAL A 87 -9.43 -6.99 -15.36
N LEU A 88 -9.68 -7.86 -14.37
CA LEU A 88 -8.63 -8.43 -13.52
C LEU A 88 -7.64 -9.26 -14.34
N LEU A 89 -8.12 -10.11 -15.25
CA LEU A 89 -7.28 -10.94 -16.13
C LEU A 89 -6.48 -10.07 -17.10
N VAL A 90 -7.10 -9.09 -17.74
CA VAL A 90 -6.41 -8.15 -18.64
C VAL A 90 -5.35 -7.36 -17.88
N THR A 91 -5.65 -6.88 -16.68
CA THR A 91 -4.68 -6.15 -15.83
C THR A 91 -3.54 -7.06 -15.38
N LEU A 92 -3.84 -8.31 -15.03
CA LEU A 92 -2.83 -9.29 -14.64
C LEU A 92 -1.92 -9.66 -15.82
N LEU A 93 -2.51 -9.91 -17.00
CA LEU A 93 -1.79 -10.22 -18.22
C LEU A 93 -0.96 -9.03 -18.69
N SER A 94 -1.50 -7.81 -18.66
CA SER A 94 -0.75 -6.61 -19.03
C SER A 94 0.45 -6.39 -18.09
N SER A 95 0.25 -6.56 -16.79
CA SER A 95 1.32 -6.49 -15.80
C SER A 95 2.38 -7.58 -16.03
N ALA A 96 1.95 -8.81 -16.35
CA ALA A 96 2.86 -9.92 -16.65
C ALA A 96 3.64 -9.71 -17.95
N VAL A 97 3.00 -9.17 -19.00
CA VAL A 97 3.65 -8.84 -20.27
C VAL A 97 4.66 -7.72 -20.08
N VAL A 98 4.31 -6.64 -19.38
CA VAL A 98 5.25 -5.56 -19.05
C VAL A 98 6.42 -6.09 -18.23
N GLY A 99 6.13 -6.96 -17.25
CA GLY A 99 7.15 -7.64 -16.47
C GLY A 99 8.09 -8.49 -17.32
N TRP A 100 7.54 -9.33 -18.20
CA TRP A 100 8.30 -10.17 -19.12
C TRP A 100 9.15 -9.35 -20.10
N LEU A 101 8.60 -8.27 -20.67
CA LEU A 101 9.33 -7.34 -21.53
C LEU A 101 10.51 -6.71 -20.79
N LEU A 102 10.30 -6.27 -19.55
CA LEU A 102 11.38 -5.74 -18.71
C LEU A 102 12.48 -6.78 -18.51
N VAL A 103 12.17 -8.04 -18.22
CA VAL A 103 13.18 -9.10 -18.09
C VAL A 103 13.90 -9.37 -19.40
N ARG A 104 13.18 -9.37 -20.53
CA ARG A 104 13.74 -9.71 -21.84
C ARG A 104 14.68 -8.64 -22.40
N TYR A 105 14.38 -7.37 -22.10
CA TYR A 105 15.09 -6.21 -22.64
C TYR A 105 16.02 -5.50 -21.63
N SER A 106 15.94 -5.82 -20.33
CA SER A 106 16.89 -5.32 -19.33
C SER A 106 18.07 -6.26 -19.13
N SER A 107 19.19 -5.72 -18.66
CA SER A 107 20.41 -6.44 -18.27
C SER A 107 20.28 -7.19 -16.93
N LEU A 108 19.06 -7.44 -16.45
CA LEU A 108 18.80 -8.10 -15.17
C LEU A 108 19.06 -9.61 -15.24
N PRO A 109 19.61 -10.23 -14.17
CA PRO A 109 19.73 -11.70 -14.11
C PRO A 109 18.34 -12.35 -14.24
N GLY A 110 18.19 -13.34 -15.14
CA GLY A 110 16.88 -13.88 -15.55
C GLY A 110 15.95 -14.28 -14.40
N ASN A 111 16.47 -14.98 -13.38
CA ASN A 111 15.67 -15.40 -12.21
C ASN A 111 15.24 -14.18 -11.36
N THR A 112 16.14 -13.22 -11.16
CA THR A 112 15.87 -11.99 -10.41
C THR A 112 14.84 -11.12 -11.13
N GLY A 113 14.96 -10.98 -12.45
CA GLY A 113 13.99 -10.26 -13.26
C GLY A 113 12.61 -10.94 -13.22
N ALA A 114 12.55 -12.26 -13.35
CA ALA A 114 11.29 -13.01 -13.32
C ALA A 114 10.54 -12.84 -11.99
N TRP A 115 11.22 -13.04 -10.86
CA TRP A 115 10.60 -12.86 -9.53
C TRP A 115 10.34 -11.40 -9.15
N GLY A 116 11.21 -10.48 -9.60
CA GLY A 116 11.05 -9.05 -9.36
C GLY A 116 9.91 -8.40 -10.14
N SER A 117 9.60 -8.92 -11.34
CA SER A 117 8.51 -8.44 -12.19
C SER A 117 7.19 -9.16 -11.98
N SER A 118 7.21 -10.35 -11.35
CA SER A 118 6.01 -11.15 -11.13
C SER A 118 5.01 -10.42 -10.21
N PRO A 119 3.71 -10.40 -10.57
CA PRO A 119 2.68 -9.81 -9.74
C PRO A 119 2.47 -10.64 -8.48
N GLY A 120 2.68 -10.03 -7.31
CA GLY A 120 2.43 -10.70 -6.04
C GLY A 120 2.75 -9.85 -4.81
N GLY A 121 2.60 -10.45 -3.63
CA GLY A 121 2.98 -9.82 -2.36
C GLY A 121 4.51 -9.78 -2.21
N ALA A 122 5.07 -8.59 -2.00
CA ALA A 122 6.53 -8.37 -1.98
C ALA A 122 7.27 -9.38 -1.07
N ALA A 123 6.76 -9.64 0.14
CA ALA A 123 7.38 -10.60 1.07
C ALA A 123 7.39 -12.04 0.55
N ALA A 124 6.34 -12.48 -0.14
CA ALA A 124 6.26 -13.83 -0.71
C ALA A 124 7.16 -13.98 -1.94
N MET A 125 7.20 -12.96 -2.80
CA MET A 125 8.06 -12.96 -4.00
C MET A 125 9.55 -12.96 -3.62
N VAL A 126 9.91 -12.20 -2.58
CA VAL A 126 11.29 -12.14 -2.05
C VAL A 126 11.71 -13.47 -1.40
N ALA A 127 10.79 -14.13 -0.69
CA ALA A 127 11.05 -15.46 -0.12
C ALA A 127 11.23 -16.52 -1.23
N MET A 128 10.37 -16.53 -2.24
CA MET A 128 10.55 -17.45 -3.38
C MET A 128 11.83 -17.14 -4.15
N ALA A 129 12.16 -15.87 -4.37
CA ALA A 129 13.41 -15.49 -5.03
C ALA A 129 14.66 -16.08 -4.32
N GLN A 130 14.65 -16.11 -2.98
CA GLN A 130 15.70 -16.73 -2.19
C GLN A 130 15.85 -18.23 -2.48
N ASP A 131 14.73 -18.96 -2.56
CA ASP A 131 14.71 -20.40 -2.82
C ASP A 131 15.22 -20.76 -4.23
N TYR A 132 15.06 -19.85 -5.19
CA TYR A 132 15.51 -20.01 -6.58
C TYR A 132 16.85 -19.31 -6.89
N GLY A 133 17.62 -18.94 -5.85
CA GLY A 133 18.96 -18.37 -5.97
C GLY A 133 19.03 -16.99 -6.64
N ALA A 134 17.91 -16.27 -6.69
CA ALA A 134 17.85 -14.91 -7.22
C ALA A 134 18.38 -13.88 -6.20
N ASP A 135 18.76 -12.70 -6.69
CA ASP A 135 19.16 -11.60 -5.81
C ASP A 135 17.93 -11.04 -5.07
N ILE A 136 17.78 -11.49 -3.83
CA ILE A 136 16.70 -11.13 -2.89
C ILE A 136 16.57 -9.61 -2.77
N ARG A 137 17.68 -8.88 -2.78
CA ARG A 137 17.69 -7.42 -2.59
C ARG A 137 17.17 -6.71 -3.83
N LEU A 138 17.57 -7.18 -5.01
CA LEU A 138 17.10 -6.63 -6.28
C LEU A 138 15.63 -6.96 -6.52
N VAL A 139 15.17 -8.17 -6.19
CA VAL A 139 13.72 -8.52 -6.23
C VAL A 139 12.92 -7.63 -5.29
N ALA A 140 13.38 -7.44 -4.04
CA ALA A 140 12.70 -6.56 -3.09
C ALA A 140 12.63 -5.11 -3.60
N PHE A 141 13.73 -4.61 -4.15
CA PHE A 141 13.81 -3.29 -4.76
C PHE A 141 12.81 -3.13 -5.92
N MET A 142 12.76 -4.08 -6.86
CA MET A 142 11.79 -4.06 -7.96
C MET A 142 10.34 -4.06 -7.45
N GLN A 143 10.04 -4.86 -6.44
CA GLN A 143 8.70 -4.94 -5.85
C GLN A 143 8.29 -3.63 -5.17
N TYR A 144 9.21 -2.94 -4.48
CA TYR A 144 8.92 -1.62 -3.88
C TYR A 144 8.86 -0.49 -4.91
N LEU A 145 9.74 -0.52 -5.91
CA LEU A 145 9.73 0.40 -7.06
C LEU A 145 8.39 0.32 -7.82
N ARG A 146 7.87 -0.89 -8.02
CA ARG A 146 6.53 -1.10 -8.60
C ARG A 146 5.46 -0.40 -7.79
N VAL A 147 5.45 -0.59 -6.47
CA VAL A 147 4.45 0.06 -5.60
C VAL A 147 4.56 1.59 -5.68
N LEU A 148 5.78 2.12 -5.71
CA LEU A 148 6.05 3.55 -5.91
C LEU A 148 5.45 4.05 -7.24
N PHE A 149 5.73 3.37 -8.36
CA PHE A 149 5.23 3.78 -9.66
C PHE A 149 3.72 3.61 -9.81
N VAL A 150 3.14 2.51 -9.32
CA VAL A 150 1.69 2.28 -9.38
C VAL A 150 0.96 3.31 -8.54
N ALA A 151 1.42 3.57 -7.30
CA ALA A 151 0.85 4.60 -6.45
C ALA A 151 1.00 6.00 -7.08
N GLY A 152 2.20 6.35 -7.56
CA GLY A 152 2.45 7.63 -8.21
C GLY A 152 1.65 7.83 -9.49
N ALA A 153 1.54 6.80 -10.33
CA ALA A 153 0.76 6.82 -11.56
C ALA A 153 -0.73 6.95 -11.28
N ALA A 154 -1.27 6.23 -10.28
CA ALA A 154 -2.66 6.39 -9.87
C ALA A 154 -2.96 7.85 -9.50
N VAL A 155 -2.09 8.48 -8.71
CA VAL A 155 -2.22 9.89 -8.33
C VAL A 155 -2.15 10.82 -9.54
N LEU A 156 -1.19 10.60 -10.43
CA LEU A 156 -1.02 11.40 -11.65
C LEU A 156 -2.25 11.28 -12.57
N VAL A 157 -2.74 10.06 -12.81
CA VAL A 157 -3.91 9.79 -13.64
C VAL A 157 -5.15 10.44 -13.05
N THR A 158 -5.40 10.28 -11.75
CA THR A 158 -6.52 10.94 -11.08
C THR A 158 -6.44 12.46 -11.25
N ARG A 159 -5.26 13.05 -11.12
CA ARG A 159 -5.06 14.50 -11.29
C ARG A 159 -5.26 14.99 -12.72
N LEU A 160 -4.77 14.24 -13.70
CA LEU A 160 -4.91 14.61 -15.11
C LEU A 160 -6.34 14.44 -15.63
N ILE A 161 -7.07 13.42 -15.17
CA ILE A 161 -8.44 13.13 -15.62
C ILE A 161 -9.47 13.99 -14.89
N LEU A 162 -9.35 14.14 -13.56
CA LEU A 162 -10.34 14.88 -12.75
C LEU A 162 -10.00 16.37 -12.58
N GLY A 163 -8.79 16.83 -12.92
CA GLY A 163 -8.38 18.24 -12.78
C GLY A 163 -8.63 18.78 -11.37
N ASP A 164 -9.17 20.00 -11.25
CA ASP A 164 -9.56 20.59 -9.96
C ASP A 164 -10.75 19.89 -9.28
N SER A 165 -11.50 19.05 -9.99
CA SER A 165 -12.54 18.20 -9.36
C SER A 165 -11.92 17.05 -8.55
N ALA A 166 -10.63 16.75 -8.73
CA ALA A 166 -9.91 15.88 -7.79
C ALA A 166 -9.80 16.53 -6.40
N ALA A 167 -9.75 17.87 -6.32
CA ALA A 167 -9.81 18.62 -5.07
C ALA A 167 -11.25 18.72 -4.50
N ALA A 168 -12.28 18.41 -5.28
CA ALA A 168 -13.65 18.32 -4.77
C ALA A 168 -13.93 17.00 -4.03
N VAL A 169 -13.10 15.96 -4.23
CA VAL A 169 -13.13 14.70 -3.45
C VAL A 169 -12.47 14.89 -2.07
N SER A 170 -11.65 15.93 -1.88
CA SER A 170 -11.29 16.42 -0.55
C SER A 170 -12.45 17.22 0.04
N GLN A 171 -13.51 16.52 0.47
CA GLN A 171 -14.45 17.07 1.45
C GLN A 171 -13.65 17.58 2.65
N GLN A 172 -14.16 18.61 3.35
CA GLN A 172 -13.54 19.15 4.56
C GLN A 172 -13.15 18.01 5.49
N VAL A 173 -11.85 17.72 5.55
CA VAL A 173 -11.30 16.64 6.36
C VAL A 173 -11.43 17.09 7.81
N ILE A 174 -12.46 16.59 8.50
CA ILE A 174 -12.57 16.77 9.94
C ILE A 174 -11.54 15.84 10.56
N TRP A 175 -10.36 16.38 10.86
CA TRP A 175 -9.23 15.63 11.41
C TRP A 175 -9.54 15.00 12.78
N PHE A 176 -10.41 15.65 13.56
CA PHE A 176 -10.79 15.21 14.90
C PHE A 176 -12.32 15.17 15.05
N PRO A 177 -12.98 14.15 14.50
CA PRO A 177 -14.41 13.94 14.74
C PRO A 177 -14.63 13.46 16.19
N PRO A 178 -15.80 13.73 16.80
CA PRO A 178 -16.15 13.18 18.09
C PRO A 178 -16.14 11.65 18.04
N LEU A 179 -15.31 11.02 18.87
CA LEU A 179 -15.13 9.57 18.88
C LEU A 179 -16.39 8.89 19.42
N SER A 180 -17.10 8.16 18.55
CA SER A 180 -18.21 7.30 18.96
C SER A 180 -17.71 5.92 19.44
N GLY A 181 -18.59 5.12 20.04
CA GLY A 181 -18.30 3.73 20.37
C GLY A 181 -17.98 2.84 19.16
N ASN A 182 -18.32 3.29 17.94
CA ASN A 182 -18.10 2.54 16.70
C ASN A 182 -16.63 2.50 16.27
N VAL A 183 -15.81 3.46 16.71
CA VAL A 183 -14.36 3.43 16.49
C VAL A 183 -13.74 2.23 17.21
N LEU A 184 -14.22 1.90 18.41
CA LEU A 184 -13.71 0.77 19.19
C LEU A 184 -14.09 -0.57 18.54
N THR A 185 -15.34 -0.72 18.07
CA THR A 185 -15.78 -1.94 17.37
C THR A 185 -15.03 -2.11 16.04
N THR A 186 -14.75 -1.03 15.33
CA THR A 186 -13.93 -1.04 14.10
C THR A 186 -12.48 -1.46 14.39
N LEU A 187 -11.86 -0.93 15.45
CA LEU A 187 -10.52 -1.33 15.87
C LEU A 187 -10.47 -2.79 16.31
N LEU A 188 -11.48 -3.25 17.06
CA LEU A 188 -11.59 -4.64 17.49
C LEU A 188 -11.72 -5.57 16.29
N LEU A 189 -12.58 -5.22 15.32
CA LEU A 189 -12.72 -5.92 14.05
C LEU A 189 -11.37 -5.99 13.30
N ALA A 190 -10.67 -4.86 13.16
CA ALA A 190 -9.38 -4.80 12.49
C ALA A 190 -8.34 -5.72 13.16
N ILE A 191 -8.30 -5.75 14.48
CA ILE A 191 -7.39 -6.60 15.26
C ILE A 191 -7.77 -8.07 15.10
N VAL A 192 -9.03 -8.45 15.35
CA VAL A 192 -9.48 -9.84 15.34
C VAL A 192 -9.39 -10.43 13.93
N ALA A 193 -9.95 -9.74 12.93
CA ALA A 193 -9.90 -10.20 11.54
C ALA A 193 -8.47 -10.14 10.99
N GLY A 194 -7.65 -9.16 11.40
CA GLY A 194 -6.24 -9.08 11.02
C GLY A 194 -5.42 -10.24 11.58
N ILE A 195 -5.59 -10.57 12.86
CA ILE A 195 -4.93 -11.72 13.49
C ILE A 195 -5.40 -13.03 12.87
N ALA A 196 -6.71 -13.20 12.65
CA ALA A 196 -7.26 -14.36 11.96
C ALA A 196 -6.69 -14.50 10.55
N GLY A 197 -6.60 -13.41 9.79
CA GLY A 197 -6.03 -13.39 8.44
C GLY A 197 -4.54 -13.76 8.43
N ARG A 198 -3.79 -13.35 9.45
CA ARG A 198 -2.40 -13.77 9.66
C ARG A 198 -2.31 -15.27 9.97
N LEU A 199 -3.22 -15.79 10.79
CA LEU A 199 -3.21 -17.20 11.21
C LEU A 199 -3.59 -18.15 10.06
N MET A 200 -4.52 -17.73 9.19
CA MET A 200 -4.95 -18.51 8.03
C MET A 200 -3.90 -18.62 6.91
N ARG A 201 -2.73 -17.97 7.06
CA ARG A 201 -1.60 -17.98 6.09
C ARG A 201 -1.99 -17.54 4.67
N ILE A 202 -3.09 -16.80 4.52
CA ILE A 202 -3.51 -16.26 3.23
C ILE A 202 -2.57 -15.11 2.85
N PRO A 203 -2.04 -15.06 1.61
CA PRO A 203 -1.29 -13.90 1.13
C PRO A 203 -2.10 -12.62 1.28
N SER A 204 -1.54 -11.60 1.96
CA SER A 204 -2.25 -10.35 2.30
C SER A 204 -3.53 -10.52 3.16
N GLY A 205 -3.64 -11.64 3.89
CA GLY A 205 -4.80 -11.93 4.74
C GLY A 205 -5.10 -10.87 5.81
N THR A 206 -4.07 -10.15 6.29
CA THR A 206 -4.22 -9.04 7.24
C THR A 206 -4.98 -7.84 6.69
N MET A 207 -5.11 -7.71 5.37
CA MET A 207 -5.95 -6.68 4.74
C MET A 207 -7.27 -7.28 4.24
N LEU A 208 -7.19 -8.46 3.59
CA LEU A 208 -8.35 -9.11 2.96
C LEU A 208 -9.42 -9.54 3.97
N LEU A 209 -9.03 -10.09 5.12
CA LEU A 209 -10.01 -10.56 6.11
C LEU A 209 -10.78 -9.40 6.76
N PRO A 210 -10.11 -8.33 7.26
CA PRO A 210 -10.82 -7.14 7.75
C PRO A 210 -11.72 -6.51 6.69
N MET A 211 -11.30 -6.52 5.43
CA MET A 211 -12.10 -6.02 4.31
C MET A 211 -13.39 -6.83 4.10
N LEU A 212 -13.28 -8.16 4.00
CA LEU A 212 -14.43 -9.03 3.76
C LEU A 212 -15.35 -9.11 4.99
N ALA A 213 -14.78 -9.33 6.18
CA ALA A 213 -15.54 -9.39 7.42
C ALA A 213 -16.20 -8.04 7.72
N GLY A 214 -15.49 -6.94 7.51
CA GLY A 214 -16.03 -5.59 7.65
C GLY A 214 -17.16 -5.33 6.66
N ALA A 215 -17.00 -5.66 5.39
CA ALA A 215 -18.04 -5.43 4.38
C ALA A 215 -19.31 -6.24 4.69
N LEU A 216 -19.18 -7.48 5.17
CA LEU A 216 -20.31 -8.31 5.58
C LEU A 216 -21.02 -7.75 6.82
N LEU A 217 -20.26 -7.41 7.88
CA LEU A 217 -20.84 -6.88 9.12
C LEU A 217 -21.44 -5.48 8.93
N HIS A 218 -20.82 -4.68 8.08
CA HIS A 218 -21.29 -3.34 7.72
C HIS A 218 -22.55 -3.39 6.86
N SER A 219 -22.58 -4.26 5.84
CA SER A 219 -23.78 -4.43 4.99
C SER A 219 -24.99 -5.01 5.73
N GLN A 220 -24.76 -5.78 6.79
CA GLN A 220 -25.82 -6.29 7.68
C GLN A 220 -26.28 -5.26 8.73
N GLY A 221 -25.64 -4.09 8.82
CA GLY A 221 -25.93 -3.08 9.84
C GLY A 221 -25.53 -3.46 11.26
N ILE A 222 -24.68 -4.50 11.44
CA ILE A 222 -24.21 -4.97 12.75
C ILE A 222 -23.11 -4.05 13.29
N ILE A 223 -22.25 -3.57 12.40
CA ILE A 223 -21.15 -2.65 12.74
C ILE A 223 -21.16 -1.48 11.77
N GLU A 224 -21.27 -0.27 12.30
CA GLU A 224 -20.96 0.93 11.53
C GLU A 224 -19.44 1.13 11.56
N ILE A 225 -18.80 1.02 10.40
CA ILE A 225 -17.36 1.23 10.29
C ILE A 225 -17.10 2.73 10.34
N GLU A 226 -16.45 3.18 11.41
CA GLU A 226 -16.05 4.56 11.58
C GLU A 226 -14.53 4.63 11.70
N LEU A 227 -13.90 5.27 10.72
CA LEU A 227 -12.46 5.40 10.62
C LEU A 227 -12.10 6.88 10.66
N PRO A 228 -11.56 7.37 11.80
CA PRO A 228 -11.07 8.73 11.89
C PRO A 228 -9.94 8.99 10.90
N GLU A 229 -9.92 10.18 10.31
CA GLU A 229 -8.93 10.58 9.30
C GLU A 229 -7.49 10.53 9.83
N TRP A 230 -7.28 10.87 11.11
CA TRP A 230 -5.98 10.74 11.76
C TRP A 230 -5.48 9.29 11.83
N LEU A 231 -6.39 8.32 12.00
CA LEU A 231 -6.04 6.90 12.05
C LEU A 231 -5.65 6.39 10.66
N LEU A 232 -6.39 6.81 9.62
CA LEU A 232 -6.04 6.53 8.23
C LEU A 232 -4.71 7.17 7.83
N ALA A 233 -4.47 8.42 8.23
CA ALA A 233 -3.21 9.12 8.01
C ALA A 233 -2.02 8.35 8.59
N VAL A 234 -2.14 7.87 9.83
CA VAL A 234 -1.11 7.05 10.49
C VAL A 234 -0.92 5.72 9.77
N ALA A 235 -1.99 5.07 9.33
CA ALA A 235 -1.91 3.81 8.57
C ALA A 235 -1.22 4.00 7.21
N TYR A 236 -1.61 5.02 6.44
CA TYR A 236 -0.96 5.38 5.18
C TYR A 236 0.52 5.75 5.37
N MET A 237 0.83 6.48 6.46
CA MET A 237 2.20 6.82 6.81
C MET A 237 3.06 5.60 7.13
N ALA A 238 2.53 4.66 7.93
CA ALA A 238 3.22 3.41 8.25
C ALA A 238 3.47 2.55 7.00
N ILE A 239 2.49 2.47 6.08
CA ILE A 239 2.67 1.77 4.80
C ILE A 239 3.73 2.46 3.95
N GLY A 240 3.68 3.79 3.84
CA GLY A 240 4.68 4.59 3.13
C GLY A 240 6.09 4.37 3.68
N TRP A 241 6.28 4.40 4.99
CA TRP A 241 7.56 4.12 5.63
C TRP A 241 8.06 2.70 5.34
N ARG A 242 7.19 1.69 5.42
CA ARG A 242 7.59 0.30 5.11
C ARG A 242 8.12 0.16 3.69
N ILE A 243 7.46 0.80 2.73
CA ILE A 243 7.85 0.75 1.32
C ILE A 243 9.14 1.57 1.12
N GLY A 244 9.19 2.80 1.62
CA GLY A 244 10.32 3.70 1.40
C GLY A 244 11.61 3.25 2.08
N LEU A 245 11.53 2.73 3.31
CA LEU A 245 12.68 2.13 4.02
C LEU A 245 13.11 0.78 3.42
N GLY A 246 12.36 0.24 2.47
CA GLY A 246 12.71 -0.98 1.75
C GLY A 246 13.79 -0.79 0.68
N PHE A 247 14.18 0.45 0.38
CA PHE A 247 15.13 0.79 -0.68
C PHE A 247 16.58 0.67 -0.21
N ASP A 248 17.36 -0.26 -0.76
CA ASP A 248 18.79 -0.40 -0.43
C ASP A 248 19.63 0.51 -1.36
N ARG A 249 20.53 1.32 -0.75
CA ARG A 249 21.44 2.22 -1.48
C ARG A 249 22.29 1.48 -2.51
N GLN A 250 22.84 0.32 -2.14
CA GLN A 250 23.73 -0.44 -3.04
C GLN A 250 22.97 -0.96 -4.25
N VAL A 251 21.74 -1.44 -4.04
CA VAL A 251 20.87 -1.94 -5.10
C VAL A 251 20.39 -0.81 -6.01
N PHE A 252 20.05 0.36 -5.45
CA PHE A 252 19.65 1.52 -6.23
C PHE A 252 20.75 1.97 -7.22
N PHE A 253 22.00 2.06 -6.75
CA PHE A 253 23.12 2.42 -7.63
C PHE A 253 23.52 1.30 -8.60
N MET A 254 23.29 0.04 -8.24
CA MET A 254 23.51 -1.10 -9.15
C MET A 254 22.48 -1.11 -10.29
N ALA A 255 21.22 -0.79 -10.00
CA ALA A 255 20.14 -0.69 -11.01
C ALA A 255 20.29 0.51 -11.96
N LEU A 256 21.05 1.55 -11.58
CA LEU A 256 21.34 2.72 -12.41
C LEU A 256 22.54 2.53 -13.35
N ARG A 257 23.31 1.44 -13.20
CA ARG A 257 24.43 1.15 -14.10
C ARG A 257 23.88 0.46 -15.36
N PRO A 258 24.12 1.02 -16.56
CA PRO A 258 23.63 0.48 -17.82
C PRO A 258 24.22 -0.91 -18.12
#